data_AF-A0A496QYE2-F1
#
_entry.id   AF-A0A496QYE2-F1
#
_cell.length_a   1.000
_cell.length_b   1.000
_cell.length_c   1.000
_cell.angle_alpha   90.00
_cell.angle_beta   90.00
_cell.angle_gamma   90.00
#
_symmetry.space_group_name_H-M   'P 1'
#
loop_
_entity.id
_entity.type
_entity.pdbx_description
1 polymer ?
#
loop_
_entity_poly.entity_id
_entity_poly.type
_entity_poly.pdbx_seq_one_letter_code
_entity_poly.pdbx_strand_id
1 'polypeptide(L)'
;MPEKLTKFECRICGECCRDGQKVWLNPVDMERLASHLCLEGPDELEERRIIVIEAGEHGILRPRLYFPPGPAGAACRFLVNDLDEEGRLWGRCSLHFTEAKPLVCRLAPLSREIDLDEGSEKWMEVPPVIGCPGWGDAPPPPEGRILPPPELEPGIREDLDGEDEYFRKLDGRN
;
A
#
# COMPACT_ATOMS: atom_id res chain seq x y z
N MET A 1 -12.98 25.05 2.55
CA MET A 1 -13.09 24.17 1.36
C MET A 1 -12.12 23.04 1.58
N PRO A 2 -12.53 21.76 1.56
CA PRO A 2 -11.56 20.67 1.65
C PRO A 2 -10.59 20.84 0.47
N GLU A 3 -9.29 20.93 0.77
CA GLU A 3 -8.28 20.95 -0.28
C GLU A 3 -8.43 19.65 -1.06
N LYS A 4 -8.79 19.75 -2.34
CA LYS A 4 -8.77 18.58 -3.23
C LYS A 4 -7.36 18.02 -3.19
N LEU A 5 -7.28 16.71 -2.95
CA LEU A 5 -6.08 15.91 -3.24
C LEU A 5 -5.50 16.38 -4.57
N THR A 6 -4.17 16.55 -4.60
CA THR A 6 -3.52 16.92 -5.86
C THR A 6 -3.81 15.88 -6.93
N LYS A 7 -3.52 16.27 -8.18
CA LYS A 7 -3.82 15.61 -9.45
C LYS A 7 -3.16 14.23 -9.64
N PHE A 8 -2.91 13.47 -8.58
CA PHE A 8 -2.32 12.15 -8.68
C PHE A 8 -3.29 11.18 -9.33
N GLU A 9 -2.82 10.50 -10.36
CA GLU A 9 -3.53 9.42 -11.04
C GLU A 9 -2.55 8.28 -11.26
N CYS A 10 -2.79 7.11 -10.63
CA CYS A 10 -1.89 5.98 -10.80
C CYS A 10 -1.85 5.53 -12.27
N ARG A 11 -0.70 5.68 -12.93
CA ARG A 11 -0.50 5.29 -14.34
C ARG A 11 -0.23 3.80 -14.56
N ILE A 12 -0.33 2.98 -13.51
CA ILE A 12 0.01 1.54 -13.55
C ILE A 12 1.42 1.32 -14.12
N CYS A 13 2.36 2.21 -13.81
CA CYS A 13 3.71 2.20 -14.37
C CYS A 13 4.64 1.16 -13.73
N GLY A 14 4.27 0.64 -12.55
CA GLY A 14 5.04 -0.38 -11.82
C GLY A 14 6.21 0.16 -11.02
N GLU A 15 6.50 1.47 -11.06
CA GLU A 15 7.62 2.09 -10.34
C GLU A 15 7.54 1.87 -8.83
N CYS A 16 6.37 2.08 -8.21
CA CYS A 16 6.16 1.80 -6.78
C CYS A 16 6.14 0.31 -6.43
N CYS A 17 6.16 -0.58 -7.41
CA CYS A 17 6.24 -2.02 -7.21
C CYS A 17 7.69 -2.53 -7.21
N ARG A 18 8.69 -1.64 -7.21
CA ARG A 18 10.13 -1.97 -7.21
C ARG A 18 10.80 -1.50 -5.92
N ASP A 19 12.10 -1.78 -5.81
CA ASP A 19 13.01 -1.31 -4.76
C ASP A 19 12.65 -1.68 -3.32
N GLY A 20 11.88 -2.76 -3.15
CA GLY A 20 11.69 -3.38 -1.84
C GLY A 20 10.93 -2.52 -0.83
N GLN A 21 9.90 -1.78 -1.29
CA GLN A 21 9.05 -0.99 -0.40
C GLN A 21 8.42 -1.84 0.71
N LYS A 22 8.18 -1.21 1.86
CA LYS A 22 7.47 -1.83 2.97
C LYS A 22 5.96 -1.65 2.80
N VAL A 23 5.34 -2.60 2.10
CA VAL A 23 3.88 -2.68 1.98
C VAL A 23 3.34 -3.54 3.12
N TRP A 24 3.05 -2.91 4.25
CA TRP A 24 2.41 -3.56 5.39
C TRP A 24 0.98 -3.95 5.06
N LEU A 25 0.55 -5.09 5.58
CA LEU A 25 -0.78 -5.63 5.38
C LEU A 25 -1.54 -5.63 6.71
N ASN A 26 -2.83 -5.34 6.64
CA ASN A 26 -3.75 -5.63 7.73
C ASN A 26 -4.43 -7.01 7.52
N PRO A 27 -5.17 -7.54 8.51
CA PRO A 27 -5.84 -8.83 8.36
C PRO A 27 -6.80 -8.90 7.17
N VAL A 28 -7.49 -7.80 6.83
CA VAL A 28 -8.41 -7.76 5.69
C VAL A 28 -7.65 -7.89 4.38
N ASP A 29 -6.50 -7.21 4.23
CA ASP A 29 -5.63 -7.36 3.07
C ASP A 29 -5.16 -8.81 2.92
N MET A 30 -4.79 -9.45 4.03
CA MET A 30 -4.34 -10.84 4.05
C MET A 30 -5.43 -11.81 3.57
N GLU A 31 -6.65 -11.68 4.08
CA GLU A 31 -7.81 -12.49 3.66
C GLU A 31 -8.12 -12.29 2.16
N ARG A 32 -8.16 -11.03 1.70
CA ARG A 32 -8.43 -10.71 0.30
C ARG A 32 -7.35 -11.26 -0.62
N LEU A 33 -6.08 -11.18 -0.21
CA LEU A 33 -4.96 -11.68 -0.99
C LEU A 33 -4.96 -13.21 -1.07
N ALA A 34 -5.20 -13.90 0.05
CA ALA A 34 -5.32 -15.35 0.08
C ALA A 34 -6.47 -15.84 -0.81
N SER A 35 -7.64 -15.20 -0.70
CA SER A 35 -8.81 -15.50 -1.54
C SER A 35 -8.54 -15.29 -3.03
N HIS A 36 -7.93 -14.15 -3.39
CA HIS A 36 -7.56 -13.85 -4.77
C HIS A 36 -6.61 -14.87 -5.38
N LEU A 37 -5.72 -15.43 -4.57
CA LEU A 37 -4.76 -16.47 -4.96
C LEU A 37 -5.31 -17.90 -4.82
N CYS A 38 -6.60 -18.03 -4.46
CA CYS A 38 -7.26 -19.31 -4.23
C CYS A 38 -6.52 -20.21 -3.23
N LEU A 39 -6.05 -19.61 -2.13
CA LEU A 39 -5.44 -20.31 -1.00
C LEU A 39 -6.51 -20.77 0.01
N GLU A 40 -6.19 -21.74 0.85
CA GLU A 40 -7.12 -22.22 1.89
C GLU A 40 -7.27 -21.19 3.03
N GLY A 41 -6.25 -20.35 3.25
CA GLY A 41 -6.30 -19.26 4.23
C GLY A 41 -5.07 -18.36 4.21
N PRO A 42 -5.05 -17.32 5.07
CA PRO A 42 -3.94 -16.35 5.16
C PRO A 42 -2.57 -16.95 5.53
N ASP A 43 -2.54 -18.03 6.31
CA ASP A 43 -1.30 -18.64 6.78
C ASP A 43 -0.43 -19.14 5.61
N GLU A 44 -1.06 -19.61 4.51
CA GLU A 44 -0.36 -20.04 3.30
C GLU A 44 0.40 -18.90 2.60
N LEU A 45 0.05 -17.64 2.86
CA LEU A 45 0.75 -16.49 2.27
C LEU A 45 2.22 -16.47 2.72
N GLU A 46 2.51 -16.79 3.98
CA GLU A 46 3.87 -16.85 4.51
C GLU A 46 4.60 -18.10 3.98
N GLU A 47 3.93 -19.25 3.98
CA GLU A 47 4.49 -20.53 3.48
C GLU A 47 4.93 -20.42 2.02
N ARG A 48 4.14 -19.74 1.19
CA ARG A 48 4.44 -19.47 -0.23
C ARG A 48 5.37 -18.27 -0.45
N ARG A 49 5.84 -17.64 0.63
CA ARG A 49 6.67 -16.43 0.64
C ARG A 49 6.07 -15.29 -0.18
N ILE A 50 4.76 -15.12 -0.09
CA ILE A 50 4.06 -13.95 -0.63
C ILE A 50 4.20 -12.78 0.35
N ILE A 51 4.23 -13.09 1.64
CA ILE A 51 4.48 -12.16 2.72
C ILE A 51 5.69 -12.59 3.56
N VAL A 52 6.13 -11.70 4.44
CA VAL A 52 7.00 -12.00 5.57
C VAL A 52 6.45 -11.32 6.82
N ILE A 53 6.64 -11.93 7.98
CA ILE A 53 6.38 -11.32 9.28
C ILE A 53 7.67 -10.62 9.75
N GLU A 54 7.60 -9.32 10.00
CA GLU A 54 8.72 -8.57 10.56
C GLU A 54 8.26 -7.52 11.58
N ALA A 55 9.19 -7.08 12.41
CA ALA A 55 8.93 -5.98 13.34
C ALA A 55 8.67 -4.69 12.56
N GLY A 56 7.45 -4.17 12.68
CA GLY A 56 7.06 -2.86 12.22
C GLY A 56 7.41 -1.77 13.24
N GLU A 57 6.62 -0.70 13.24
CA GLU A 57 6.74 0.38 14.21
C GLU A 57 6.56 -0.15 15.64
N HIS A 58 7.31 0.42 16.58
CA HIS A 58 7.31 0.03 18.00
C HIS A 58 7.63 -1.46 18.28
N GLY A 59 8.20 -2.19 17.30
CA GLY A 59 8.58 -3.59 17.46
C GLY A 59 7.41 -4.59 17.33
N ILE A 60 6.23 -4.12 16.95
CA ILE A 60 5.05 -4.97 16.74
C ILE A 60 5.27 -5.80 15.48
N LEU A 61 5.17 -7.13 15.59
CA LEU A 61 5.26 -8.02 14.44
C LEU A 61 4.04 -7.82 13.52
N ARG A 62 4.31 -7.53 12.25
CA ARG A 62 3.27 -7.29 11.24
C ARG A 62 3.60 -8.01 9.94
N PRO A 63 2.60 -8.51 9.21
CA PRO A 63 2.81 -9.01 7.86
C PRO A 63 3.09 -7.86 6.91
N ARG A 64 4.03 -8.07 5.99
CA ARG A 64 4.18 -7.22 4.80
C ARG A 64 4.41 -8.06 3.56
N LEU A 65 4.15 -7.49 2.38
CA LEU A 65 4.50 -8.14 1.12
C LEU A 65 6.01 -8.44 1.07
N TYR A 66 6.32 -9.63 0.57
CA TYR A 66 7.67 -10.05 0.29
C TYR A 66 8.09 -9.62 -1.12
N PHE A 67 9.17 -8.84 -1.20
CA PHE A 67 9.78 -8.40 -2.45
C PHE A 67 11.04 -9.26 -2.68
N PRO A 68 10.96 -10.35 -3.47
CA PRO A 68 12.12 -11.18 -3.74
C PRO A 68 13.26 -10.37 -4.36
N PRO A 69 14.52 -10.57 -3.94
CA PRO A 69 15.66 -9.96 -4.59
C PRO A 69 15.84 -10.54 -6.00
N GLY A 70 16.26 -9.70 -6.94
CA GLY A 70 16.54 -10.10 -8.32
C GLY A 70 17.69 -9.30 -8.94
N PRO A 71 18.14 -9.66 -10.16
CA PRO A 71 19.26 -9.00 -10.84
C PRO A 71 19.06 -7.51 -11.07
N ALA A 72 17.81 -7.07 -11.23
CA ALA A 72 17.41 -5.69 -11.44
C ALA A 72 16.89 -5.03 -10.15
N GLY A 73 17.18 -5.59 -8.98
CA GLY A 73 16.64 -5.15 -7.69
C GLY A 73 15.45 -5.98 -7.21
N ALA A 74 14.95 -5.66 -6.03
CA ALA A 74 13.79 -6.32 -5.43
C ALA A 74 12.49 -5.80 -6.06
N ALA A 75 11.55 -6.68 -6.36
CA ALA A 75 10.28 -6.30 -6.96
C ALA A 75 9.10 -7.01 -6.29
N CYS A 76 7.95 -6.35 -6.28
CA CYS A 76 6.70 -6.94 -5.82
C CYS A 76 6.35 -8.15 -6.69
N ARG A 77 5.89 -9.25 -6.08
CA ARG A 77 5.50 -10.46 -6.82
C ARG A 77 4.33 -10.26 -7.78
N PHE A 78 3.55 -9.21 -7.57
CA PHE A 78 2.42 -8.84 -8.41
C PHE A 78 2.82 -7.89 -9.55
N LEU A 79 4.12 -7.59 -9.71
CA LEU A 79 4.61 -6.82 -10.84
C LEU A 79 4.78 -7.72 -12.07
N VAL A 80 3.91 -7.54 -13.05
CA VAL A 80 4.04 -8.14 -14.38
C VAL A 80 4.90 -7.20 -15.22
N ASN A 81 6.07 -7.66 -15.66
CA ASN A 81 6.89 -6.90 -16.59
C ASN A 81 6.55 -7.31 -18.02
N ASP A 82 6.21 -6.34 -18.86
CA ASP A 82 5.90 -6.51 -20.27
C ASP A 82 6.72 -5.53 -21.10
N LEU A 83 6.70 -5.66 -22.43
CA LEU A 83 7.26 -4.66 -23.35
C LEU A 83 6.12 -3.84 -23.95
N ASP A 84 6.30 -2.52 -24.03
CA ASP A 84 5.40 -1.66 -24.81
C ASP A 84 5.62 -1.83 -26.33
N GLU A 85 4.83 -1.12 -27.13
CA GLU A 85 4.88 -1.19 -28.60
C GLU A 85 6.25 -0.75 -29.17
N GLU A 86 7.01 0.04 -28.41
CA GLU A 86 8.37 0.48 -28.74
C GLU A 86 9.46 -0.45 -28.18
N GLY A 87 9.09 -1.57 -27.56
CA GLY A 87 10.02 -2.54 -26.98
C GLY A 87 10.65 -2.10 -25.66
N ARG A 88 10.07 -1.10 -24.96
CA ARG A 88 10.53 -0.65 -23.64
C ARG A 88 9.83 -1.45 -22.55
N LEU A 89 10.59 -1.78 -21.50
CA LEU A 89 10.04 -2.48 -20.34
C LEU A 89 9.01 -1.62 -19.61
N TRP A 90 7.81 -2.14 -19.46
CA TRP A 90 6.74 -1.54 -18.67
C TRP A 90 6.25 -2.53 -17.61
N GLY A 91 6.26 -2.12 -16.34
CA GLY A 91 5.73 -2.92 -15.24
C GLY A 91 4.26 -2.60 -14.98
N ARG A 92 3.39 -3.60 -14.92
CA ARG A 92 1.97 -3.45 -14.54
C ARG A 92 1.70 -4.23 -13.25
N CYS A 93 0.95 -3.62 -12.33
CA CYS A 93 0.50 -4.30 -11.11
C CYS A 93 -0.70 -5.20 -11.43
N SER A 94 -0.58 -6.51 -11.23
CA SER A 94 -1.66 -7.46 -11.48
C SER A 94 -2.85 -7.30 -10.53
N LEU A 95 -2.64 -6.70 -9.36
CA LEU A 95 -3.70 -6.43 -8.40
C LEU A 95 -4.44 -5.11 -8.67
N HIS A 96 -4.02 -4.31 -9.67
CA HIS A 96 -4.43 -2.90 -9.78
C HIS A 96 -5.94 -2.69 -9.77
N PHE A 97 -6.71 -3.56 -10.44
CA PHE A 97 -8.16 -3.49 -10.57
C PHE A 97 -8.88 -4.54 -9.70
N THR A 98 -8.23 -5.01 -8.63
CA THR A 98 -8.78 -6.05 -7.76
C THR A 98 -8.92 -5.53 -6.34
N GLU A 99 -9.92 -6.04 -5.61
CA GLU A 99 -10.08 -5.76 -4.18
C GLU A 99 -8.93 -6.31 -3.33
N ALA A 100 -8.14 -7.24 -3.87
CA ALA A 100 -6.95 -7.79 -3.23
C ALA A 100 -5.74 -6.85 -3.23
N LYS A 101 -5.84 -5.68 -3.88
CA LYS A 101 -4.83 -4.64 -3.78
C LYS A 101 -4.77 -4.13 -2.33
N PRO A 102 -3.60 -4.21 -1.65
CA PRO A 102 -3.50 -3.80 -0.25
C PRO A 102 -3.99 -2.37 -0.01
N LEU A 103 -4.59 -2.12 1.15
CA LEU A 103 -5.13 -0.81 1.52
C LEU A 103 -4.10 0.31 1.36
N VAL A 104 -2.87 0.12 1.86
CA VAL A 104 -1.78 1.10 1.71
C VAL A 104 -1.45 1.40 0.23
N CYS A 105 -1.57 0.41 -0.66
CA CYS A 105 -1.36 0.60 -2.10
C CYS A 105 -2.55 1.30 -2.78
N ARG A 106 -3.77 1.13 -2.26
CA ARG A 106 -4.98 1.84 -2.71
C ARG A 106 -4.99 3.29 -2.26
N LEU A 107 -4.42 3.59 -1.09
CA LEU A 107 -4.31 4.94 -0.55
C LEU A 107 -3.32 5.82 -1.30
N ALA A 108 -2.35 5.26 -2.04
CA ALA A 108 -1.33 6.05 -2.74
C ALA A 108 -1.94 7.21 -3.57
N PRO A 109 -1.49 8.46 -3.35
CA PRO A 109 -0.26 8.87 -2.69
C PRO A 109 -0.47 9.35 -1.24
N LEU A 110 -1.52 8.88 -0.57
CA LEU A 110 -1.83 9.28 0.80
C LEU A 110 -1.10 8.39 1.80
N SER A 111 -0.62 9.05 2.86
CA SER A 111 -0.15 8.44 4.08
C SER A 111 -1.04 8.90 5.23
N ARG A 112 -1.29 7.98 6.17
CA ARG A 112 -2.06 8.22 7.39
C ARG A 112 -1.20 7.78 8.57
N GLU A 113 -1.03 8.69 9.52
CA GLU A 113 -0.48 8.40 10.85
C GLU A 113 -1.62 8.51 11.86
N ILE A 114 -1.71 7.55 12.78
CA ILE A 114 -2.74 7.52 13.82
C ILE A 114 -2.05 7.60 15.17
N ASP A 115 -2.47 8.56 15.97
CA ASP A 115 -2.16 8.57 17.39
C ASP A 115 -3.21 7.74 18.13
N LEU A 116 -2.80 6.58 18.65
CA LEU A 116 -3.71 5.67 19.36
C LEU A 116 -4.08 6.18 20.77
N ASP A 117 -3.32 7.10 21.34
CA ASP A 117 -3.59 7.69 22.66
C ASP A 117 -4.64 8.79 22.56
N GLU A 118 -4.48 9.69 21.58
CA GLU A 118 -5.38 10.82 21.36
C GLU A 118 -6.55 10.47 20.42
N GLY A 119 -6.45 9.35 19.71
CA GLY A 119 -7.38 8.99 18.63
C GLY A 119 -7.33 9.97 17.46
N SER A 120 -6.23 10.73 17.32
CA SER A 120 -6.07 11.75 16.31
C SER A 120 -5.42 11.17 15.05
N GLU A 121 -5.72 11.76 13.91
CA GLU A 121 -5.18 11.33 12.61
C GLU A 121 -4.42 12.46 11.94
N LYS A 122 -3.26 12.12 11.40
CA LYS A 122 -2.49 13.02 10.55
C LYS A 122 -2.41 12.44 9.14
N TRP A 123 -2.91 13.23 8.19
CA TRP A 123 -2.92 12.89 6.78
C TRP A 123 -1.82 13.63 6.05
N MET A 124 -1.12 12.91 5.19
CA MET A 124 -0.04 13.47 4.38
C MET A 124 -0.13 12.96 2.95
N GLU A 125 0.28 13.82 2.02
CA GLU A 125 0.45 13.48 0.62
C GLU A 125 1.93 13.20 0.36
N VAL A 126 2.27 11.93 0.10
CA VAL A 126 3.65 11.46 -0.04
C VAL A 126 3.76 10.65 -1.34
N PRO A 127 4.72 10.98 -2.23
CA PRO A 127 4.86 10.23 -3.46
C PRO A 127 5.24 8.77 -3.14
N PRO A 128 4.62 7.76 -3.77
CA PRO A 128 4.93 6.36 -3.46
C PRO A 128 6.37 5.99 -3.83
N VAL A 129 6.94 6.68 -4.82
CA VAL A 129 8.38 6.73 -5.15
C VAL A 129 8.72 8.11 -5.69
N ILE A 130 9.98 8.51 -5.51
CA ILE A 130 10.53 9.69 -6.17
C ILE A 130 10.38 9.52 -7.69
N GLY A 131 9.81 10.53 -8.35
CA GLY A 131 9.64 10.51 -9.81
C GLY A 131 8.46 9.68 -10.32
N CYS A 132 7.54 9.24 -9.45
CA CYS A 132 6.35 8.51 -9.90
C CYS A 132 5.56 9.31 -10.97
N PRO A 133 5.37 8.76 -12.19
CA PRO A 133 4.67 9.42 -13.29
C PRO A 133 3.22 9.82 -13.01
N GLY A 134 2.61 9.24 -11.97
CA GLY A 134 1.23 9.57 -11.57
C GLY A 134 1.04 11.03 -11.16
N TRP A 135 2.14 11.74 -10.89
CA TRP A 135 2.17 13.15 -10.53
C TRP A 135 2.22 14.11 -11.72
N GLY A 136 2.43 13.61 -12.94
CA GLY A 136 2.67 14.45 -14.11
C GLY A 136 3.80 15.46 -13.87
N ASP A 137 3.58 16.71 -14.27
CA ASP A 137 4.59 17.78 -14.22
C ASP A 137 4.71 18.47 -12.84
N ALA A 138 3.86 18.14 -11.87
CA ALA A 138 3.80 18.79 -10.57
C ALA A 138 3.95 17.77 -9.42
N PRO A 139 5.18 17.27 -9.16
CA PRO A 139 5.42 16.35 -8.06
C PRO A 139 5.14 17.00 -6.69
N PRO A 140 4.75 16.21 -5.68
CA PRO A 140 4.56 16.70 -4.33
C PRO A 140 5.92 17.04 -3.70
N PRO A 141 5.93 17.83 -2.62
CA PRO A 141 7.16 18.05 -1.87
C PRO A 141 7.74 16.71 -1.37
N PRO A 142 9.08 16.54 -1.39
CA PRO A 142 9.74 15.30 -0.97
C PRO A 142 9.46 14.89 0.47
N GLU A 143 9.24 15.87 1.35
CA GLU A 143 8.96 15.67 2.78
C GLU A 143 7.48 15.36 3.06
N GLY A 144 6.66 15.28 2.01
CA GLY A 144 5.22 15.17 2.10
C GLY A 144 4.54 16.50 2.40
N ARG A 145 3.24 16.58 2.09
CA ARG A 145 2.40 17.74 2.38
C ARG A 145 1.31 17.34 3.38
N ILE A 146 1.24 18.01 4.52
CA ILE A 146 0.15 17.79 5.48
C ILE A 146 -1.17 18.21 4.83
N LEU A 147 -2.19 17.36 4.97
CA LEU A 147 -3.52 17.57 4.42
C LEU A 147 -4.56 17.59 5.55
N PRO A 148 -5.70 18.30 5.35
CA PRO A 148 -6.90 17.96 6.09
C PRO A 148 -7.33 16.51 5.78
N PRO A 149 -8.17 15.88 6.63
CA PRO A 149 -8.72 14.57 6.33
C PRO A 149 -9.36 14.53 4.92
N PRO A 150 -8.90 13.63 4.04
CA PRO A 150 -9.39 13.57 2.67
C PRO A 150 -10.78 12.94 2.61
N GLU A 151 -11.54 13.32 1.58
CA GLU A 151 -12.72 12.58 1.18
C GLU A 151 -12.27 11.28 0.51
N LEU A 152 -12.68 10.14 1.05
CA LEU A 152 -12.30 8.81 0.59
C LEU A 152 -13.51 8.09 0.02
N GLU A 153 -13.27 7.18 -0.93
CA GLU A 153 -14.31 6.27 -1.40
C GLU A 153 -14.84 5.44 -0.21
N PRO A 154 -16.16 5.15 -0.15
CA PRO A 154 -16.76 4.44 0.98
C PRO A 154 -16.04 3.13 1.35
N GLY A 155 -15.64 2.32 0.36
CA GLY A 155 -14.93 1.06 0.62
C GLY A 155 -13.55 1.25 1.25
N ILE A 156 -12.83 2.33 0.92
CA ILE A 156 -11.55 2.66 1.57
C ILE A 156 -11.79 3.09 3.02
N ARG A 157 -12.88 3.83 3.29
CA ARG A 157 -13.22 4.26 4.65
C ARG A 157 -13.54 3.06 5.54
N GLU A 158 -14.36 2.13 5.07
CA GLU A 158 -14.71 0.91 5.79
C GLU A 158 -13.47 0.06 6.13
N ASP A 159 -12.53 -0.05 5.18
CA ASP A 159 -11.28 -0.77 5.39
C ASP A 159 -10.38 -0.12 6.46
N LEU A 160 -10.34 1.22 6.50
CA LEU A 160 -9.61 1.98 7.52
C LEU A 160 -10.24 1.82 8.90
N ASP A 161 -11.57 1.88 9.00
CA ASP A 161 -12.28 1.70 10.27
C ASP A 161 -12.03 0.30 10.86
N GLY A 162 -12.00 -0.73 10.00
CA GLY A 162 -11.66 -2.10 10.39
C GLY A 162 -10.20 -2.26 10.84
N GLU A 163 -9.26 -1.56 10.18
CA GLU A 163 -7.85 -1.51 10.59
C GLU A 163 -7.68 -0.85 11.96
N ASP A 164 -8.37 0.25 12.23
CA ASP A 164 -8.34 0.94 13.51
C ASP A 164 -8.86 0.05 14.65
N GLU A 165 -9.98 -0.64 14.43
CA GLU A 165 -10.55 -1.57 15.40
C GLU A 165 -9.56 -2.71 15.73
N TYR A 166 -8.87 -3.22 14.71
CA TYR A 166 -7.85 -4.25 14.90
C TYR A 166 -6.69 -3.76 15.78
N PHE A 167 -6.15 -2.57 15.51
CA PHE A 167 -5.04 -2.03 16.30
C PHE A 167 -5.43 -1.69 17.74
N ARG A 168 -6.65 -1.17 17.97
CA ARG A 168 -7.15 -0.93 19.34
C ARG A 168 -7.23 -2.22 20.16
N LYS A 169 -7.69 -3.32 19.55
CA LYS A 169 -7.75 -4.64 20.19
C LYS A 169 -6.36 -5.19 20.52
N LEU A 170 -5.37 -4.99 19.64
CA LEU A 170 -3.99 -5.42 19.87
C LEU A 170 -3.31 -4.67 21.02
N ASP A 171 -3.62 -3.38 21.21
CA ASP A 171 -3.08 -2.57 22.31
C ASP A 171 -3.78 -2.83 23.66
N GLY A 172 -4.74 -3.78 23.70
CA GLY A 172 -5.44 -4.17 24.93
C GLY A 172 -6.45 -3.13 25.45
N ARG A 173 -6.85 -2.16 24.62
CA ARG A 173 -7.85 -1.15 24.97
C ARG A 173 -9.24 -1.58 24.44
N ASN A 174 -10.10 -2.06 25.34
CA ASN A 174 -11.54 -2.22 25.14
C ASN A 174 -12.29 -1.05 25.78
#